data_AF-A0A3C0VJC0-F1
#
_entry.id   AF-A0A3C0VJC0-F1
#
_cell.length_a   1.000
_cell.length_b   1.000
_cell.length_c   1.000
_cell.angle_alpha   90.00
_cell.angle_beta   90.00
_cell.angle_gamma   90.00
#
_symmetry.space_group_name_H-M   'P 1'
#
loop_
_entity.id
_entity.type
_entity.pdbx_description
1 polymer ?
#
loop_
_entity_poly.entity_id
_entity_poly.type
_entity_poly.pdbx_seq_one_letter_code
_entity_poly.pdbx_strand_id
1 'polypeptide(L)'
;MRRGVLGTAPVVYARCVPGSGERMRYLDFHCHLDDERYDGARERIVDGCVAAGFAKIVTVADAYAERSLRLTEELLAGSSLVACVVGAHPHKASAYTPAVERAIEGFAAKAIGIGEAGLDFHYNFSPPEDQRRVFARQIAIAKELGKPLIVHSREAERDALALIDEGGFEGPVVFHCFTG
;
A
#
# COMPACT_ATOMS: atom_id res chain seq x y z
N MET A 1 32.58 14.12 25.10
CA MET A 1 32.33 13.72 23.70
C MET A 1 30.87 14.04 23.36
N ARG A 2 30.64 14.83 22.33
CA ARG A 2 29.34 15.45 21.99
C ARG A 2 28.36 14.41 21.44
N ARG A 3 27.17 14.28 22.04
CA ARG A 3 26.01 13.64 21.38
C ARG A 3 25.46 14.64 20.36
N GLY A 4 25.51 14.29 19.08
CA GLY A 4 24.87 15.05 18.01
C GLY A 4 23.36 14.91 18.13
N VAL A 5 22.67 16.04 18.26
CA VAL A 5 21.22 16.12 18.10
C VAL A 5 20.96 16.19 16.60
N LEU A 6 20.44 15.10 16.03
CA LEU A 6 19.89 15.11 14.67
C LEU A 6 18.67 16.03 14.69
N GLY A 7 18.74 17.12 13.93
CA GLY A 7 17.63 18.07 13.78
C GLY A 7 16.44 17.37 13.11
N THR A 8 15.31 17.34 13.79
CA THR A 8 14.03 17.01 13.17
C THR A 8 13.64 18.19 12.30
N ALA A 9 13.60 17.99 10.98
CA ALA A 9 12.96 18.95 10.09
C ALA A 9 11.50 19.12 10.55
N PRO A 10 10.96 20.35 10.62
CA PRO A 10 9.59 20.55 11.04
C PRO A 10 8.66 19.84 10.06
N VAL A 11 7.77 19.00 10.58
CA VAL A 11 6.65 18.45 9.81
C VAL A 11 5.76 19.63 9.45
N VAL A 12 5.85 20.10 8.20
CA VAL A 12 4.97 21.14 7.68
C VAL A 12 3.63 20.48 7.36
N TYR A 13 2.67 20.62 8.27
CA TYR A 13 1.27 20.35 7.94
C TYR A 13 0.80 21.43 6.98
N ALA A 14 0.64 21.08 5.70
CA ALA A 14 -0.06 21.95 4.76
C ALA A 14 -1.51 22.07 5.23
N ARG A 15 -1.86 23.21 5.84
CA ARG A 15 -3.25 23.54 6.16
C ARG A 15 -3.95 23.85 4.84
N CYS A 16 -4.85 22.97 4.42
CA CYS A 16 -5.79 23.31 3.37
C CYS A 16 -6.79 24.32 3.94
N VAL A 17 -6.68 25.59 3.56
CA VAL A 17 -7.61 26.64 3.98
C VAL A 17 -8.68 26.80 2.91
N PRO A 18 -9.96 26.50 3.19
CA PRO A 18 -11.03 26.71 2.23
C PRO A 18 -11.10 28.20 1.81
N GLY A 19 -11.07 28.48 0.51
CA GLY A 19 -11.18 29.84 -0.04
C GLY A 19 -9.86 30.58 -0.33
N SER A 20 -8.70 29.93 -0.17
CA SER A 20 -7.38 30.55 -0.44
C SER A 20 -7.05 30.75 -1.93
N GLY A 21 -7.92 30.31 -2.86
CA GLY A 21 -7.61 30.27 -4.29
C GLY A 21 -6.59 29.18 -4.68
N GLU A 22 -6.10 28.40 -3.71
CA GLU A 22 -5.30 27.22 -4.00
C GLU A 22 -6.18 26.10 -4.56
N ARG A 23 -5.76 25.54 -5.71
CA ARG A 23 -6.44 24.38 -6.28
C ARG A 23 -6.41 23.23 -5.29
N MET A 24 -7.59 22.70 -5.00
CA MET A 24 -7.77 21.54 -4.14
C MET A 24 -7.00 20.36 -4.72
N ARG A 25 -6.14 19.74 -3.90
CA ARG A 25 -5.28 18.64 -4.32
C ARG A 25 -5.84 17.34 -3.76
N TYR A 26 -6.31 16.47 -4.63
CA TYR A 26 -6.80 15.16 -4.25
C TYR A 26 -5.65 14.15 -4.19
N LEU A 27 -5.74 13.21 -3.25
CA LEU A 27 -4.88 12.04 -3.17
C LEU A 27 -5.82 10.84 -3.18
N ASP A 28 -5.74 10.03 -4.23
CA ASP A 28 -6.27 8.67 -4.15
C ASP A 28 -5.20 7.82 -3.49
N PHE A 29 -5.43 7.42 -2.24
CA PHE A 29 -4.44 6.67 -1.45
C PHE A 29 -4.52 5.16 -1.71
N HIS A 30 -5.58 4.66 -2.35
CA HIS A 30 -5.75 3.22 -2.53
C HIS A 30 -6.67 2.89 -3.69
N CYS A 31 -6.08 2.48 -4.81
CA CYS A 31 -6.82 2.00 -5.96
C CYS A 31 -6.16 0.75 -6.58
N HIS A 32 -6.89 0.09 -7.49
CA HIS A 32 -6.39 -1.05 -8.26
C HIS A 32 -6.44 -0.72 -9.75
N LEU A 33 -5.50 0.11 -10.22
CA LEU A 33 -5.45 0.48 -11.65
C LEU A 33 -5.11 -0.72 -12.53
N ASP A 34 -4.54 -1.80 -11.98
CA ASP A 34 -4.23 -3.05 -12.66
C ASP A 34 -5.47 -3.91 -12.97
N ASP A 35 -6.62 -3.61 -12.38
CA ASP A 35 -7.89 -4.31 -12.59
C ASP A 35 -8.31 -4.31 -14.08
N GLU A 36 -8.71 -5.47 -14.60
CA GLU A 36 -9.08 -5.69 -16.01
C GLU A 36 -10.20 -4.77 -16.50
N ARG A 37 -11.06 -4.27 -15.61
CA ARG A 37 -12.11 -3.30 -15.95
C ARG A 37 -11.56 -2.00 -16.54
N TYR A 38 -10.28 -1.71 -16.34
CA TYR A 38 -9.60 -0.53 -16.89
C TYR A 38 -8.82 -0.80 -18.18
N ASP A 39 -8.88 -2.01 -18.75
CA ASP A 39 -8.23 -2.34 -20.01
C ASP A 39 -8.64 -1.37 -21.14
N GLY A 40 -7.64 -0.81 -21.83
CA GLY A 40 -7.83 0.21 -22.86
C GLY A 40 -8.22 1.61 -22.35
N ALA A 41 -8.39 1.81 -21.05
CA ALA A 41 -8.81 3.08 -20.46
C ALA A 41 -7.84 3.67 -19.42
N ARG A 42 -6.87 2.90 -18.91
CA ARG A 42 -5.94 3.32 -17.83
C ARG A 42 -5.29 4.68 -18.07
N GLU A 43 -4.66 4.88 -19.22
CA GLU A 43 -3.98 6.14 -19.56
C GLU A 43 -4.93 7.33 -19.47
N ARG A 44 -6.12 7.20 -20.11
CA ARG A 44 -7.15 8.23 -20.06
C ARG A 44 -7.66 8.51 -18.64
N ILE A 45 -7.72 7.50 -17.78
CA ILE A 45 -8.11 7.67 -16.36
C ILE A 45 -7.05 8.49 -15.64
N VAL A 46 -5.77 8.13 -15.80
CA VAL A 46 -4.64 8.86 -15.19
C VAL A 46 -4.60 10.31 -15.68
N ASP A 47 -4.74 10.55 -16.99
CA ASP A 47 -4.81 11.89 -17.58
C ASP A 47 -6.00 12.69 -17.05
N GLY A 48 -7.15 12.03 -16.86
CA GLY A 48 -8.33 12.63 -16.23
C GLY A 48 -8.04 13.09 -14.80
N CYS A 49 -7.33 12.29 -14.00
CA CYS A 49 -6.91 12.66 -12.65
C CYS A 49 -5.91 13.83 -12.66
N VAL A 50 -4.97 13.87 -13.62
CA VAL A 50 -4.08 15.02 -13.81
C VAL A 50 -4.90 16.29 -14.08
N ALA A 51 -5.85 16.23 -15.02
CA ALA A 51 -6.70 17.36 -15.38
C ALA A 51 -7.60 17.81 -14.22
N ALA A 52 -8.06 16.87 -13.38
CA ALA A 52 -8.86 17.14 -12.18
C ALA A 52 -8.05 17.69 -10.99
N GLY A 53 -6.72 17.76 -11.08
CA GLY A 53 -5.85 18.33 -10.04
C GLY A 53 -5.46 17.36 -8.93
N PHE A 54 -5.43 16.05 -9.20
CA PHE A 54 -4.86 15.08 -8.25
C PHE A 54 -3.36 15.36 -8.04
N ALA A 55 -2.90 15.21 -6.80
CA ALA A 55 -1.49 15.30 -6.43
C ALA A 55 -0.78 13.94 -6.53
N LYS A 56 -1.48 12.86 -6.22
CA LYS A 56 -0.99 11.49 -6.39
C LYS A 56 -2.15 10.49 -6.46
N ILE A 57 -1.87 9.35 -7.06
CA ILE A 57 -2.68 8.13 -7.01
C ILE A 57 -1.76 7.02 -6.53
N VAL A 58 -2.18 6.24 -5.55
CA VAL A 58 -1.43 5.11 -5.01
C VAL A 58 -2.16 3.83 -5.40
N THR A 59 -1.60 3.11 -6.37
CA THR A 59 -2.15 1.83 -6.83
C THR A 59 -1.52 0.64 -6.10
N VAL A 60 -2.27 -0.43 -5.90
CA VAL A 60 -1.74 -1.68 -5.35
C VAL A 60 -1.17 -2.55 -6.49
N ALA A 61 0.06 -3.04 -6.30
CA ALA A 61 0.65 -4.09 -7.11
C ALA A 61 0.43 -5.44 -6.41
N ASP A 62 -0.36 -6.33 -7.02
CA ASP A 62 -0.65 -7.66 -6.48
C ASP A 62 0.51 -8.62 -6.77
N ALA A 63 1.23 -9.02 -5.71
CA ALA A 63 2.37 -9.92 -5.81
C ALA A 63 2.00 -11.36 -6.23
N TYR A 64 0.72 -11.72 -6.22
CA TYR A 64 0.25 -12.99 -6.77
C TYR A 64 0.14 -12.98 -8.31
N ALA A 65 0.19 -11.81 -8.94
CA ALA A 65 -0.09 -11.66 -10.36
C ALA A 65 1.04 -10.92 -11.09
N GLU A 66 1.82 -11.63 -11.91
CA GLU A 66 2.86 -11.04 -12.76
C GLU A 66 2.31 -9.92 -13.66
N ARG A 67 1.07 -10.08 -14.17
CA ARG A 67 0.36 -9.04 -14.92
C ARG A 67 0.20 -7.75 -14.11
N SER A 68 -0.15 -7.85 -12.83
CA SER A 68 -0.33 -6.69 -11.95
C SER A 68 0.99 -5.94 -11.73
N LEU A 69 2.07 -6.67 -11.45
CA LEU A 69 3.40 -6.11 -11.28
C LEU A 69 3.86 -5.38 -12.56
N ARG A 70 3.75 -6.03 -13.72
CA ARG A 70 4.11 -5.45 -15.02
C ARG A 70 3.31 -4.19 -15.34
N LEU A 71 1.99 -4.24 -15.19
CA LEU A 71 1.13 -3.07 -15.42
C LEU A 71 1.47 -1.93 -14.46
N THR A 72 1.79 -2.24 -13.20
CA THR A 72 2.20 -1.23 -12.23
C THR A 72 3.51 -0.56 -12.64
N GLU A 73 4.49 -1.31 -13.16
CA GLU A 73 5.73 -0.73 -13.70
C GLU A 73 5.46 0.21 -14.88
N GLU A 74 4.60 -0.21 -15.81
CA GLU A 74 4.19 0.60 -16.96
C GLU A 74 3.52 1.92 -16.49
N LEU A 75 2.64 1.85 -15.47
CA LEU A 75 1.99 3.03 -14.89
C LEU A 75 2.97 3.98 -14.21
N LEU A 76 3.92 3.45 -13.42
CA LEU A 76 4.96 4.24 -12.76
C LEU A 76 5.87 4.95 -13.77
N ALA A 77 6.20 4.28 -14.88
CA ALA A 77 7.00 4.86 -15.95
C ALA A 77 6.22 5.91 -16.75
N GLY A 78 4.91 5.69 -16.94
CA GLY A 78 4.05 6.55 -17.75
C GLY A 78 3.64 7.86 -17.08
N SER A 79 3.57 7.92 -15.74
CA SER A 79 3.14 9.14 -15.06
C SER A 79 3.70 9.30 -13.65
N SER A 80 4.30 10.46 -13.37
CA SER A 80 4.71 10.86 -12.02
C SER A 80 3.54 11.07 -11.05
N LEU A 81 2.29 11.08 -11.54
CA LEU A 81 1.08 11.09 -10.71
C LEU A 81 0.87 9.75 -10.01
N VAL A 82 1.43 8.65 -10.53
CA VAL A 82 1.23 7.32 -9.96
C VAL A 82 2.37 6.99 -9.01
N ALA A 83 2.00 6.50 -7.84
CA ALA A 83 2.86 5.76 -6.92
C ALA A 83 2.21 4.39 -6.67
N CYS A 84 2.93 3.47 -6.03
CA CYS A 84 2.35 2.17 -5.71
C CYS A 84 2.77 1.63 -4.34
N VAL A 85 1.98 0.70 -3.86
CA VAL A 85 2.33 -0.24 -2.79
C VAL A 85 2.37 -1.65 -3.38
N VAL A 86 3.13 -2.56 -2.78
CA VAL A 86 3.17 -3.96 -3.22
C VAL A 86 2.93 -4.91 -2.05
N GLY A 87 2.10 -5.91 -2.27
CA GLY A 87 1.75 -6.85 -1.20
C GLY A 87 0.98 -8.06 -1.70
N ALA A 88 0.62 -8.90 -0.74
CA ALA A 88 -0.14 -10.11 -0.89
C ALA A 88 -1.43 -10.01 -0.06
N HIS A 89 -2.56 -9.86 -0.75
CA HIS A 89 -3.88 -9.69 -0.15
C HIS A 89 -4.33 -10.94 0.63
N PRO A 90 -5.00 -10.81 1.80
CA PRO A 90 -5.41 -11.94 2.64
C PRO A 90 -6.30 -12.97 1.93
N HIS A 91 -7.12 -12.55 0.98
CA HIS A 91 -7.97 -13.49 0.22
C HIS A 91 -7.18 -14.60 -0.48
N LYS A 92 -5.94 -14.34 -0.86
CA LYS A 92 -5.06 -15.28 -1.58
C LYS A 92 -3.96 -15.87 -0.68
N ALA A 93 -4.04 -15.69 0.64
CA ALA A 93 -3.00 -16.11 1.58
C ALA A 93 -2.62 -17.61 1.48
N SER A 94 -3.59 -18.49 1.18
CA SER A 94 -3.35 -19.92 0.95
C SER A 94 -2.45 -20.23 -0.26
N ALA A 95 -2.36 -19.32 -1.22
CA ALA A 95 -1.49 -19.42 -2.39
C ALA A 95 -0.12 -18.76 -2.18
N TYR A 96 0.21 -18.31 -0.96
CA TYR A 96 1.48 -17.64 -0.69
C TYR A 96 2.64 -18.63 -0.73
N THR A 97 3.61 -18.35 -1.61
CA THR A 97 4.81 -19.17 -1.83
C THR A 97 6.08 -18.33 -1.71
N PRO A 98 7.26 -18.95 -1.63
CA PRO A 98 8.52 -18.22 -1.70
C PRO A 98 8.68 -17.37 -2.98
N ALA A 99 7.99 -17.72 -4.07
CA ALA A 99 7.99 -16.91 -5.28
C ALA A 99 7.22 -15.59 -5.11
N VAL A 100 6.08 -15.63 -4.40
CA VAL A 100 5.29 -14.43 -4.05
C VAL A 100 6.09 -13.54 -3.10
N GLU A 101 6.76 -14.12 -2.09
CA GLU A 101 7.62 -13.35 -1.18
C GLU A 101 8.74 -12.62 -1.94
N ARG A 102 9.45 -13.33 -2.83
CA ARG A 102 10.48 -12.72 -3.68
C ARG A 102 9.92 -11.65 -4.62
N ALA A 103 8.68 -11.80 -5.08
CA ALA A 103 8.04 -10.78 -5.91
C ALA A 103 7.79 -9.49 -5.11
N ILE A 104 7.35 -9.60 -3.85
CA ILE A 104 7.21 -8.45 -2.95
C ILE A 104 8.57 -7.78 -2.73
N GLU A 105 9.59 -8.54 -2.32
CA GLU A 105 10.95 -8.02 -2.05
C GLU A 105 11.57 -7.35 -3.29
N GLY A 106 11.48 -7.99 -4.45
CA GLY A 106 12.03 -7.47 -5.71
C GLY A 106 11.31 -6.22 -6.21
N PHE A 107 10.01 -6.09 -5.94
CA PHE A 107 9.23 -4.92 -6.35
C PHE A 107 9.26 -3.78 -5.34
N ALA A 108 9.59 -4.07 -4.07
CA ALA A 108 9.53 -3.10 -2.97
C ALA A 108 10.37 -1.84 -3.21
N ALA A 109 11.47 -1.93 -3.97
CA ALA A 109 12.28 -0.77 -4.32
C ALA A 109 11.50 0.30 -5.13
N LYS A 110 10.49 -0.13 -5.91
CA LYS A 110 9.61 0.75 -6.71
C LYS A 110 8.39 1.25 -5.92
N ALA A 111 8.02 0.52 -4.86
CA ALA A 111 6.87 0.80 -4.05
C ALA A 111 7.18 1.75 -2.88
N ILE A 112 6.22 2.61 -2.53
CA ILE A 112 6.32 3.52 -1.38
C ILE A 112 5.95 2.85 -0.05
N GLY A 113 5.37 1.65 -0.09
CA GLY A 113 4.94 0.88 1.09
C GLY A 113 4.68 -0.58 0.78
N ILE A 114 4.48 -1.39 1.82
CA ILE A 114 4.11 -2.80 1.73
C ILE A 114 2.62 -2.95 1.98
N GLY A 115 1.92 -3.56 1.04
CA GLY A 115 0.49 -3.77 1.06
C GLY A 115 -0.10 -3.77 -0.36
N GLU A 116 -1.33 -4.17 -0.57
CA GLU A 116 -2.32 -4.47 0.46
C GLU A 116 -2.05 -5.80 1.17
N ALA A 117 -1.89 -5.74 2.49
CA ALA A 117 -1.62 -6.87 3.38
C ALA A 117 -2.62 -6.83 4.54
N GLY A 118 -2.84 -7.94 5.26
CA GLY A 118 -3.68 -7.90 6.46
C GLY A 118 -4.55 -9.12 6.62
N LEU A 119 -5.78 -8.93 7.10
CA LEU A 119 -6.71 -9.99 7.49
C LEU A 119 -8.14 -9.69 7.03
N ASP A 120 -8.84 -10.70 6.55
CA ASP A 120 -10.26 -10.65 6.18
C ASP A 120 -10.96 -11.90 6.74
N PHE A 121 -11.61 -11.75 7.89
CA PHE A 121 -12.36 -12.83 8.54
C PHE A 121 -13.84 -12.84 8.13
N HIS A 122 -14.30 -11.80 7.44
CA HIS A 122 -15.66 -11.72 6.92
C HIS A 122 -15.87 -12.68 5.74
N TYR A 123 -15.04 -12.57 4.69
CA TYR A 123 -15.14 -13.45 3.51
C TYR A 123 -14.35 -14.74 3.69
N ASN A 124 -13.22 -14.68 4.40
CA ASN A 124 -12.44 -15.83 4.81
C ASN A 124 -12.07 -16.78 3.64
N PHE A 125 -11.70 -16.23 2.48
CA PHE A 125 -11.33 -17.00 1.28
C PHE A 125 -10.01 -17.76 1.40
N SER A 126 -9.18 -17.43 2.39
CA SER A 126 -8.05 -18.23 2.82
C SER A 126 -8.16 -18.53 4.32
N PRO A 127 -7.68 -19.68 4.80
CA PRO A 127 -7.75 -20.02 6.22
C PRO A 127 -7.11 -18.95 7.12
N PRO A 128 -7.67 -18.63 8.30
CA PRO A 128 -7.14 -17.61 9.19
C PRO A 128 -5.66 -17.80 9.52
N GLU A 129 -5.20 -19.05 9.70
CA GLU A 129 -3.79 -19.37 9.95
C GLU A 129 -2.86 -18.95 8.81
N ASP A 130 -3.30 -19.12 7.56
CA ASP A 130 -2.56 -18.68 6.38
C ASP A 130 -2.54 -17.16 6.30
N GLN A 131 -3.67 -16.51 6.54
CA GLN A 131 -3.75 -15.04 6.54
C GLN A 131 -2.79 -14.44 7.59
N ARG A 132 -2.82 -14.94 8.84
CA ARG A 132 -1.92 -14.47 9.90
C ARG A 132 -0.46 -14.69 9.56
N ARG A 133 -0.11 -15.89 9.06
CA ARG A 133 1.26 -16.22 8.65
C ARG A 133 1.75 -15.27 7.55
N VAL A 134 0.95 -15.05 6.52
CA VAL A 134 1.29 -14.17 5.39
C VAL A 134 1.38 -12.72 5.81
N PHE A 135 0.48 -12.26 6.68
CA PHE A 135 0.53 -10.89 7.20
C PHE A 135 1.79 -10.67 8.04
N ALA A 136 2.14 -11.60 8.93
CA ALA A 136 3.37 -11.55 9.71
C ALA A 136 4.63 -11.49 8.84
N ARG A 137 4.67 -12.22 7.70
CA ARG A 137 5.78 -12.12 6.74
C ARG A 137 5.87 -10.73 6.12
N GLN A 138 4.75 -10.13 5.72
CA GLN A 138 4.74 -8.79 5.15
C GLN A 138 5.09 -7.69 6.16
N ILE A 139 4.71 -7.85 7.44
CA ILE A 139 5.16 -6.98 8.53
C ILE A 139 6.69 -7.06 8.68
N ALA A 140 7.28 -8.26 8.63
CA ALA A 140 8.73 -8.43 8.69
C ALA A 140 9.42 -7.73 7.51
N ILE A 141 8.93 -7.90 6.28
CA ILE A 141 9.46 -7.23 5.08
C ILE A 141 9.36 -5.70 5.23
N ALA A 142 8.22 -5.18 5.67
CA ALA A 142 8.02 -3.74 5.88
C ALA A 142 9.01 -3.18 6.90
N LYS A 143 9.23 -3.93 8.00
CA LYS A 143 10.20 -3.59 9.05
C LYS A 143 11.64 -3.58 8.53
N GLU A 144 12.05 -4.65 7.85
CA GLU A 144 13.40 -4.79 7.30
C GLU A 144 13.73 -3.69 6.29
N LEU A 145 12.75 -3.29 5.48
CA LEU A 145 12.90 -2.26 4.45
C LEU A 145 12.63 -0.83 4.96
N GLY A 146 12.19 -0.67 6.21
CA GLY A 146 11.79 0.62 6.77
C GLY A 146 10.63 1.28 6.01
N LYS A 147 9.72 0.47 5.45
CA LYS A 147 8.59 0.92 4.63
C LYS A 147 7.28 0.96 5.42
N PRO A 148 6.38 1.92 5.16
CA PRO A 148 5.02 1.93 5.70
C PRO A 148 4.25 0.64 5.38
N LEU A 149 3.32 0.27 6.25
CA LEU A 149 2.42 -0.86 6.08
C LEU A 149 1.01 -0.37 5.72
N ILE A 150 0.44 -0.93 4.65
CA ILE A 150 -0.91 -0.62 4.17
C ILE A 150 -1.78 -1.86 4.41
N VAL A 151 -2.70 -1.70 5.36
CA VAL A 151 -3.41 -2.81 6.00
C VAL A 151 -4.86 -2.85 5.53
N HIS A 152 -5.25 -3.98 4.95
CA HIS A 152 -6.63 -4.43 4.85
C HIS A 152 -7.04 -5.08 6.16
N SER A 153 -8.14 -4.62 6.73
CA SER A 153 -8.76 -5.32 7.85
C SER A 153 -10.26 -5.31 7.70
N ARG A 154 -10.87 -6.48 7.87
CA ARG A 154 -12.33 -6.61 7.90
C ARG A 154 -12.74 -7.66 8.92
N GLU A 155 -13.39 -7.20 9.99
CA GLU A 155 -13.79 -8.02 11.13
C GLU A 155 -12.58 -8.72 11.79
N ALA A 156 -11.41 -8.09 11.73
CA ALA A 156 -10.13 -8.67 12.12
C ALA A 156 -9.14 -7.65 12.71
N GLU A 157 -9.64 -6.49 13.16
CA GLU A 157 -8.83 -5.32 13.46
C GLU A 157 -7.96 -5.53 14.69
N ARG A 158 -8.50 -6.19 15.72
CA ARG A 158 -7.76 -6.56 16.93
C ARG A 158 -6.61 -7.52 16.63
N ASP A 159 -6.85 -8.50 15.77
CA ASP A 159 -5.84 -9.48 15.37
C ASP A 159 -4.77 -8.87 14.47
N ALA A 160 -5.16 -7.94 13.59
CA ALA A 160 -4.22 -7.21 12.78
C ALA A 160 -3.28 -6.35 13.65
N LEU A 161 -3.83 -5.61 14.62
CA LEU A 161 -3.04 -4.82 15.57
C LEU A 161 -2.11 -5.70 16.41
N ALA A 162 -2.61 -6.82 16.94
CA ALA A 162 -1.80 -7.74 17.73
C ALA A 162 -0.59 -8.27 16.93
N LEU A 163 -0.78 -8.64 15.66
CA LEU A 163 0.33 -9.10 14.81
C LEU A 163 1.35 -8.00 14.50
N ILE A 164 0.90 -6.76 14.31
CA ILE A 164 1.80 -5.61 14.11
C ILE A 164 2.67 -5.39 15.36
N ASP A 165 2.06 -5.44 16.55
CA ASP A 165 2.73 -5.32 17.84
C ASP A 165 3.71 -6.47 18.09
N GLU A 166 3.28 -7.72 17.84
CA GLU A 166 4.11 -8.92 17.95
C GLU A 166 5.31 -8.90 16.98
N GLY A 167 5.12 -8.37 15.78
CA GLY A 167 6.19 -8.14 14.81
C GLY A 167 7.15 -7.01 15.21
N GLY A 168 6.78 -6.21 16.22
CA GLY A 168 7.51 -5.04 16.70
C GLY A 168 7.73 -4.02 15.57
N PHE A 169 6.70 -3.76 14.77
CA PHE A 169 6.76 -2.76 13.70
C PHE A 169 6.39 -1.38 14.26
N GLU A 170 7.34 -0.46 14.22
CA GLU A 170 7.19 0.91 14.77
C GLU A 170 7.01 1.96 13.66
N GLY A 171 6.90 1.52 12.40
CA GLY A 171 6.74 2.40 11.24
C GLY A 171 5.30 2.88 11.03
N PRO A 172 5.06 3.75 10.03
CA PRO A 172 3.71 4.21 9.71
C PRO A 172 2.82 3.06 9.25
N VAL A 173 1.61 3.00 9.79
CA VAL A 173 0.56 2.04 9.40
C VAL A 173 -0.65 2.81 8.90
N VAL A 174 -1.22 2.39 7.77
CA VAL A 174 -2.51 2.90 7.28
C VAL A 174 -3.46 1.73 7.13
N PHE A 175 -4.54 1.75 7.91
CA PHE A 175 -5.70 0.89 7.65
C PHE A 175 -6.54 1.55 6.54
N HIS A 176 -6.50 0.97 5.34
CA HIS A 176 -7.29 1.50 4.23
C HIS A 176 -8.75 1.06 4.39
N CYS A 177 -9.68 1.88 3.88
CA CYS A 177 -11.13 1.63 3.99
C CYS A 177 -11.61 1.24 5.40
N PHE A 178 -11.09 1.89 6.46
CA PHE A 178 -11.41 1.57 7.85
C PHE A 178 -12.90 1.72 8.18
N THR A 179 -13.51 0.66 8.74
CA THR A 179 -14.93 0.63 9.10
C THR A 179 -15.25 0.32 10.57
N GLY A 180 -14.28 0.05 11.45
CA GLY A 180 -14.53 -0.17 12.88
C GLY A 180 -13.39 -0.82 13.64
#